data_AF-A0A379AJ03-F1
#
_entry.id   AF-A0A379AJ03-F1
#
_cell.length_a   1.000
_cell.length_b   1.000
_cell.length_c   1.000
_cell.angle_alpha   90.00
_cell.angle_beta   90.00
_cell.angle_gamma   90.00
#
_symmetry.space_group_name_H-M   'P 1'
#
loop_
_entity.id
_entity.type
_entity.pdbx_description
1 polymer ?
#
loop_
_entity_poly.entity_id
_entity_poly.type
_entity_poly.pdbx_seq_one_letter_code
_entity_poly.pdbx_strand_id
1 'polypeptide(L)'
;MKTSWAEIQIGDVIFEVPKPCSRCVLTTVSTETGVKHPAGHPLATLQTFRTALDGSGDIDFGLNLVARNSGVVRAGDEMIVLKRHAPRSYGAGEVVETLKPKQQAPDAVTITFQGQTFTGDNQQVLLDQLEMQGFRIPYSCRAGLCGSCKLSLVAGEVKALKQSALRQDGTLLSCSCIPAGDVELR
;
A
#
# COMPACT_ATOMS: atom_id res chain seq x y z
N MET A 1 16.01 16.03 -0.68
CA MET A 1 16.48 15.92 -2.08
C MET A 1 15.25 15.80 -2.99
N LYS A 2 14.93 16.84 -3.78
CA LYS A 2 13.80 16.82 -4.72
C LYS A 2 14.32 16.34 -6.08
N THR A 3 13.98 15.12 -6.47
CA THR A 3 14.37 14.58 -7.79
C THR A 3 13.46 15.19 -8.86
N SER A 4 14.08 15.83 -9.86
CA SER A 4 13.40 16.59 -10.92
C SER A 4 13.77 16.07 -12.32
N TRP A 5 14.27 14.85 -12.43
CA TRP A 5 14.73 14.30 -13.70
C TRP A 5 13.56 13.77 -14.52
N ALA A 6 13.44 14.21 -15.77
CA ALA A 6 12.49 13.68 -16.75
C ALA A 6 13.16 12.70 -17.71
N GLU A 7 14.45 12.94 -18.00
CA GLU A 7 15.24 12.11 -18.88
C GLU A 7 16.70 12.15 -18.41
N ILE A 8 17.33 10.98 -18.34
CA ILE A 8 18.72 10.81 -17.95
C ILE A 8 19.42 9.89 -18.94
N GLN A 9 20.73 10.03 -19.02
CA GLN A 9 21.61 9.10 -19.73
C GLN A 9 22.57 8.48 -18.73
N ILE A 10 22.79 7.18 -18.82
CA ILE A 10 23.79 6.45 -18.05
C ILE A 10 24.65 5.67 -19.04
N GLY A 11 25.94 6.02 -19.14
CA GLY A 11 26.78 5.55 -20.25
C GLY A 11 26.18 5.95 -21.59
N ASP A 12 25.91 4.99 -22.47
CA ASP A 12 25.28 5.23 -23.78
C ASP A 12 23.75 5.01 -23.78
N VAL A 13 23.15 4.68 -22.63
CA VAL A 13 21.73 4.32 -22.54
C VAL A 13 20.92 5.51 -22.01
N ILE A 14 19.87 5.87 -22.76
CA ILE A 14 18.93 6.94 -22.43
C ILE A 14 17.72 6.33 -21.72
N PHE A 15 17.34 6.93 -20.59
CA PHE A 15 16.17 6.56 -19.80
C PHE A 15 15.21 7.73 -19.68
N GLU A 16 13.94 7.46 -19.95
CA GLU A 16 12.86 8.32 -19.51
C GLU A 16 12.48 8.00 -18.06
N VAL A 17 12.13 9.04 -17.31
CA VAL A 17 11.70 8.96 -15.91
C VAL A 17 10.20 9.28 -15.84
N PRO A 18 9.30 8.34 -16.16
CA PRO A 18 7.87 8.63 -16.27
C PRO A 18 7.22 9.01 -14.94
N LYS A 19 7.65 8.39 -13.82
CA LYS A 19 7.03 8.62 -12.50
C LYS A 19 7.88 8.16 -11.32
N PRO A 20 7.66 8.75 -10.12
CA PRO A 20 8.09 8.17 -8.85
C PRO A 20 7.57 6.75 -8.65
N CYS A 21 8.21 6.01 -7.74
CA CYS A 21 7.81 4.66 -7.41
C CYS A 21 7.27 4.57 -5.98
N SER A 22 5.94 4.46 -5.88
CA SER A 22 5.22 4.25 -4.63
C SER A 22 5.65 2.93 -3.99
N ARG A 23 5.96 2.97 -2.70
CA ARG A 23 6.35 1.79 -1.92
C ARG A 23 5.15 1.18 -1.21
N CYS A 24 5.12 -0.15 -1.20
CA CYS A 24 4.10 -0.93 -0.50
C CYS A 24 4.68 -1.63 0.74
N VAL A 25 3.83 -2.39 1.43
CA VAL A 25 4.17 -3.16 2.62
C VAL A 25 5.31 -4.15 2.41
N LEU A 26 5.56 -4.60 1.17
CA LEU A 26 6.64 -5.53 0.87
C LEU A 26 8.01 -5.00 1.32
N THR A 27 8.20 -3.68 1.27
CA THR A 27 9.41 -3.03 1.78
C THR A 27 9.67 -3.30 3.26
N THR A 28 8.64 -3.70 4.02
CA THR A 28 8.72 -3.98 5.45
C THR A 28 9.02 -5.45 5.78
N VAL A 29 9.16 -6.30 4.77
CA VAL A 29 9.48 -7.72 4.93
C VAL A 29 10.99 -7.89 4.81
N SER A 30 11.62 -8.51 5.81
CA SER A 30 13.06 -8.82 5.75
C SER A 30 13.35 -9.83 4.64
N THR A 31 14.37 -9.55 3.82
CA THR A 31 14.83 -10.46 2.77
C THR A 31 15.54 -11.70 3.32
N GLU A 32 16.04 -11.64 4.55
CA GLU A 32 16.75 -12.76 5.19
C GLU A 32 15.78 -13.73 5.89
N THR A 33 14.75 -13.19 6.54
CA THR A 33 13.85 -13.99 7.40
C THR A 33 12.44 -14.16 6.83
N GLY A 34 12.04 -13.37 5.83
CA GLY A 34 10.67 -13.34 5.33
C GLY A 34 9.65 -12.77 6.33
N VAL A 35 10.11 -12.26 7.48
CA VAL A 35 9.24 -11.74 8.54
C VAL A 35 9.04 -10.23 8.36
N LYS A 36 7.78 -9.80 8.53
CA LYS A 36 7.40 -8.39 8.51
C LYS A 36 7.90 -7.67 9.77
N HIS A 37 8.48 -6.48 9.58
CA HIS A 37 8.90 -5.64 10.70
C HIS A 37 7.68 -5.23 11.55
N PRO A 38 7.70 -5.44 12.89
CA PRO A 38 6.54 -5.21 13.74
C PRO A 38 6.02 -3.76 13.71
N ALA A 39 6.94 -2.79 13.63
CA ALA A 39 6.62 -1.37 13.48
C ALA A 39 6.42 -0.91 12.02
N GLY A 40 6.50 -1.81 11.03
CA GLY A 40 6.31 -1.46 9.62
C GLY A 40 7.42 -0.60 8.99
N HIS A 41 8.65 -0.66 9.52
CA HIS A 41 9.80 -0.02 8.89
C HIS A 41 10.27 -0.78 7.65
N PRO A 42 10.79 -0.07 6.63
CA PRO A 42 11.09 1.36 6.57
C PRO A 42 9.89 2.23 6.16
N LEU A 43 8.74 1.64 5.79
CA LEU A 43 7.59 2.38 5.25
C LEU A 43 7.05 3.43 6.24
N ALA A 44 6.96 3.08 7.52
CA ALA A 44 6.58 4.00 8.59
C ALA A 44 7.52 5.23 8.67
N THR A 45 8.82 5.03 8.46
CA THR A 45 9.81 6.12 8.41
C THR A 45 9.64 6.95 7.15
N LEU A 46 9.47 6.32 5.98
CA LEU A 46 9.28 7.04 4.72
C LEU A 46 8.01 7.91 4.77
N GLN A 47 6.95 7.44 5.42
CA GLN A 47 5.70 8.19 5.56
C GLN A 47 5.89 9.56 6.22
N THR A 48 6.88 9.74 7.11
CA THR A 48 7.12 11.01 7.80
C THR A 48 7.73 12.10 6.92
N PHE A 49 8.21 11.79 5.71
CA PHE A 49 8.82 12.79 4.82
C PHE A 49 8.69 12.52 3.31
N ARG A 50 8.13 11.39 2.90
CA ARG A 50 8.00 10.95 1.49
C ARG A 50 6.55 10.71 1.08
N THR A 51 5.59 11.20 1.86
CA THR A 51 4.18 11.16 1.48
C THR A 51 3.90 12.27 0.45
N ALA A 52 3.31 11.92 -0.69
CA ALA A 52 2.96 12.86 -1.73
C ALA A 52 1.83 13.81 -1.29
N LEU A 53 2.01 15.11 -1.55
CA LEU A 53 1.08 16.17 -1.13
C LEU A 53 -0.02 16.48 -2.16
N ASP A 54 -0.20 15.63 -3.16
CA ASP A 54 -1.22 15.76 -4.21
C ASP A 54 -2.52 15.02 -3.90
N GLY A 55 -2.68 14.54 -2.66
CA GLY A 55 -3.86 13.81 -2.21
C GLY A 55 -3.91 12.32 -2.60
N SER A 56 -2.89 11.81 -3.30
CA SER A 56 -2.80 10.38 -3.65
C SER A 56 -2.59 9.45 -2.46
N GLY A 57 -1.95 9.94 -1.39
CA GLY A 57 -1.50 9.11 -0.28
C GLY A 57 -0.31 8.20 -0.62
N ASP A 58 0.35 8.42 -1.77
CA ASP A 58 1.54 7.68 -2.17
C ASP A 58 2.72 7.96 -1.22
N ILE A 59 3.43 6.92 -0.82
CA ILE A 59 4.73 7.02 -0.12
C ILE A 59 5.83 6.64 -1.11
N ASP A 60 6.55 7.62 -1.64
CA ASP A 60 7.46 7.40 -2.78
C ASP A 60 8.91 7.19 -2.37
N PHE A 61 9.56 6.14 -2.88
CA PHE A 61 11.00 5.97 -2.78
C PHE A 61 11.55 5.28 -4.04
N GLY A 62 12.45 5.97 -4.74
CA GLY A 62 12.94 5.58 -6.05
C GLY A 62 12.13 6.14 -7.22
N LEU A 63 12.60 5.84 -8.44
CA LEU A 63 12.02 6.27 -9.71
C LEU A 63 11.81 5.05 -10.60
N ASN A 64 10.75 5.07 -11.41
CA ASN A 64 10.62 4.14 -12.52
C ASN A 64 11.38 4.70 -13.72
N LEU A 65 12.14 3.87 -14.41
CA LEU A 65 12.92 4.23 -15.60
C LEU A 65 12.49 3.37 -16.78
N VAL A 66 12.41 3.97 -17.97
CA VAL A 66 12.13 3.28 -19.23
C VAL A 66 13.28 3.54 -20.18
N ALA A 67 13.99 2.48 -20.57
CA ALA A 67 15.07 2.58 -21.56
C ALA A 67 14.49 2.98 -22.93
N ARG A 68 15.10 3.98 -23.56
CA ARG A 68 14.72 4.50 -24.89
C ARG A 68 15.59 3.93 -26.01
N ASN A 69 16.72 3.32 -25.66
CA ASN A 69 17.59 2.55 -26.55
C ASN A 69 18.17 1.33 -25.81
N SER A 70 18.89 0.46 -26.53
CA SER A 70 19.57 -0.70 -25.97
C SER A 70 21.07 -0.42 -25.78
N GLY A 71 21.66 -1.02 -24.75
CA GLY A 71 23.08 -0.90 -24.44
C GLY A 71 23.40 -1.60 -23.13
N VAL A 72 24.64 -1.44 -22.65
CA VAL A 72 25.09 -2.01 -21.37
C VAL A 72 25.37 -0.88 -20.41
N VAL A 73 24.74 -0.94 -19.24
CA VAL A 73 25.04 -0.05 -18.10
C VAL A 73 25.94 -0.79 -17.11
N ARG A 74 27.00 -0.13 -16.66
CA ARG A 74 27.96 -0.66 -15.69
C ARG A 74 28.07 0.26 -14.47
N ALA A 75 28.43 -0.33 -13.34
CA ALA A 75 28.79 0.46 -12.17
C ALA A 75 29.99 1.34 -12.49
N GLY A 76 29.86 2.65 -12.23
CA GLY A 76 30.88 3.65 -12.57
C GLY A 76 30.59 4.44 -13.85
N ASP A 77 29.58 4.05 -14.64
CA ASP A 77 29.15 4.84 -15.80
C ASP A 77 28.69 6.24 -15.35
N GLU A 78 29.05 7.25 -16.15
CA GLU A 78 28.61 8.62 -15.91
C GLU A 78 27.11 8.75 -16.12
N MET A 79 26.46 9.50 -15.21
CA MET A 79 25.05 9.83 -15.31
C MET A 79 24.87 11.31 -15.65
N ILE A 80 24.22 11.58 -16.78
CA ILE A 80 23.92 12.92 -17.28
C ILE A 80 22.42 13.15 -17.24
N VAL A 81 21.99 14.32 -16.74
CA VAL A 81 20.58 14.73 -16.76
C VAL A 81 20.29 15.47 -18.07
N LEU A 82 19.55 14.82 -18.97
CA LEU A 82 19.20 15.38 -20.28
C LEU A 82 18.01 16.35 -20.18
N LYS A 83 17.00 16.00 -19.38
CA LYS A 83 15.78 16.81 -19.21
C LYS A 83 15.29 16.79 -17.77
N ARG A 84 14.71 17.92 -17.33
CA ARG A 84 14.11 18.08 -16.01
C ARG A 84 12.61 18.38 -16.09
N HIS A 85 11.87 18.03 -15.04
CA HIS A 85 10.47 18.41 -14.81
C HIS A 85 10.27 19.01 -13.42
N ALA A 86 9.10 19.60 -13.17
CA ALA A 86 8.75 20.10 -11.84
C ALA A 86 8.67 18.91 -10.84
N PRO A 87 9.44 18.91 -9.75
CA PRO A 87 9.47 17.78 -8.83
C PRO A 87 8.14 17.63 -8.07
N ARG A 88 7.75 16.38 -7.80
CA ARG A 88 6.60 16.07 -6.93
C ARG A 88 6.87 16.58 -5.51
N SER A 89 5.86 17.16 -4.87
CA SER A 89 5.94 17.68 -3.51
C SER A 89 5.70 16.57 -2.49
N TYR A 90 6.54 16.55 -1.45
CA TYR A 90 6.47 15.57 -0.36
C TYR A 90 6.44 16.26 1.00
N GLY A 91 5.82 15.59 1.97
CA GLY A 91 5.81 16.01 3.36
C GLY A 91 5.57 14.83 4.31
N ALA A 92 5.33 15.17 5.58
CA ALA A 92 4.86 14.22 6.56
C ALA A 92 3.41 13.83 6.23
N GLY A 93 3.20 12.54 5.97
CA GLY A 93 1.86 11.97 5.93
C GLY A 93 1.34 11.79 7.35
N GLU A 94 0.02 11.73 7.50
CA GLU A 94 -0.59 11.37 8.78
C GLU A 94 -0.13 9.95 9.15
N VAL A 95 0.69 9.83 10.20
CA VAL A 95 1.14 8.54 10.72
C VAL A 95 -0.05 7.89 11.40
N VAL A 96 -0.66 6.94 10.70
CA VAL A 96 -1.78 6.19 11.26
C VAL A 96 -1.22 5.13 12.21
N GLU A 97 -1.50 5.27 13.50
CA GLU A 97 -1.10 4.30 14.51
C GLU A 97 -1.67 2.90 14.19
N THR A 98 -0.82 1.89 14.36
CA THR A 98 -1.23 0.49 14.27
C THR A 98 -1.91 0.12 15.57
N LEU A 99 -3.19 -0.23 15.51
CA LEU A 99 -3.94 -0.66 16.67
C LEU A 99 -3.57 -2.11 16.96
N LYS A 100 -3.22 -2.46 18.20
CA LYS A 100 -3.15 -3.86 18.64
C LYS A 100 -4.59 -4.32 18.89
N PRO A 101 -5.18 -5.17 18.03
CA PRO A 101 -6.51 -5.69 18.28
C PRO A 101 -6.45 -6.58 19.52
N LYS A 102 -7.48 -6.53 20.38
CA LYS A 102 -7.63 -7.54 21.44
C LYS A 102 -7.73 -8.92 20.78
N GLN A 103 -6.79 -9.81 21.12
CA GLN A 103 -6.81 -11.21 20.72
C GLN A 103 -8.14 -11.83 21.15
N GLN A 104 -8.86 -12.40 20.19
CA GLN A 104 -10.09 -13.15 20.40
C GLN A 104 -9.84 -14.61 20.06
N ALA A 105 -10.60 -15.50 20.72
CA ALA A 105 -10.63 -16.90 20.32
C ALA A 105 -11.07 -17.01 18.85
N PRO A 106 -10.44 -17.91 18.06
CA PRO A 106 -10.88 -18.19 16.70
C PRO A 106 -12.35 -18.57 16.69
N ASP A 107 -13.12 -17.88 15.86
CA ASP A 107 -14.55 -18.13 15.68
C ASP A 107 -14.92 -17.98 14.21
N ALA A 108 -15.92 -18.75 13.79
CA ALA A 108 -16.47 -18.69 12.45
C ALA A 108 -17.45 -17.53 12.35
N VAL A 109 -17.40 -16.80 11.23
CA VAL A 109 -18.33 -15.69 10.97
C VAL A 109 -18.95 -15.83 9.59
N THR A 110 -20.13 -15.26 9.43
CA THR A 110 -20.81 -15.16 8.14
C THR A 110 -20.41 -13.86 7.45
N ILE A 111 -19.81 -13.95 6.27
CA ILE A 111 -19.43 -12.80 5.46
C ILE A 111 -20.34 -12.75 4.24
N THR A 112 -21.04 -11.62 4.06
CA THR A 112 -21.85 -11.35 2.87
C THR A 112 -21.24 -10.23 2.05
N PHE A 113 -21.00 -10.49 0.76
CA PHE A 113 -20.48 -9.50 -0.19
C PHE A 113 -21.14 -9.66 -1.55
N GLN A 114 -21.66 -8.56 -2.10
CA GLN A 114 -22.36 -8.55 -3.40
C GLN A 114 -23.48 -9.61 -3.53
N GLY A 115 -24.18 -9.88 -2.42
CA GLY A 115 -25.29 -10.85 -2.36
C GLY A 115 -24.86 -12.32 -2.28
N GLN A 116 -23.56 -12.61 -2.21
CA GLN A 116 -23.06 -13.94 -1.89
C GLN A 116 -22.65 -14.01 -0.43
N THR A 117 -22.96 -15.13 0.21
CA THR A 117 -22.67 -15.38 1.63
C THR A 117 -21.78 -16.60 1.75
N PHE A 118 -20.73 -16.49 2.56
CA PHE A 118 -19.81 -17.59 2.82
C PHE A 118 -19.32 -17.56 4.27
N THR A 119 -18.78 -18.69 4.73
CA THR A 119 -18.17 -18.82 6.06
C THR A 119 -16.73 -18.31 6.01
N GLY A 120 -16.43 -17.31 6.85
CA GLY A 120 -15.09 -16.82 7.14
C GLY A 120 -14.73 -16.99 8.61
N ASP A 121 -13.71 -16.27 9.05
CA ASP A 121 -13.24 -16.23 10.43
C ASP A 121 -12.97 -14.80 10.94
N ASN A 122 -12.81 -14.71 12.26
CA ASN A 122 -12.46 -13.48 12.98
C ASN A 122 -10.94 -13.28 13.18
N GLN A 123 -10.10 -13.92 12.36
CA GLN A 123 -8.63 -13.87 12.46
C GLN A 123 -7.96 -13.28 11.21
N GLN A 124 -8.56 -13.48 10.04
CA GLN A 124 -8.06 -13.05 8.74
C GLN A 124 -8.67 -11.72 8.31
N VAL A 125 -7.90 -10.92 7.56
CA VAL A 125 -8.40 -9.67 7.01
C VAL A 125 -9.44 -9.93 5.92
N LEU A 126 -10.45 -9.07 5.85
CA LEU A 126 -11.56 -9.18 4.90
C LEU A 126 -11.08 -9.31 3.44
N LEU A 127 -10.01 -8.61 3.06
CA LEU A 127 -9.48 -8.69 1.70
C LEU A 127 -9.09 -10.13 1.33
N ASP A 128 -8.32 -10.81 2.17
CA ASP A 128 -7.83 -12.16 1.87
C ASP A 128 -9.00 -13.16 1.83
N GLN A 129 -9.95 -13.03 2.76
CA GLN A 129 -11.15 -13.87 2.81
C GLN A 129 -12.04 -13.71 1.56
N LEU A 130 -12.20 -12.48 1.05
CA LEU A 130 -12.91 -12.21 -0.19
C LEU A 130 -12.18 -12.75 -1.42
N GLU A 131 -10.86 -12.60 -1.49
CA GLU A 131 -10.04 -13.14 -2.59
C GLU A 131 -10.10 -14.66 -2.66
N MET A 132 -10.11 -15.35 -1.52
CA MET A 132 -10.25 -16.81 -1.45
C MET A 132 -11.57 -17.32 -2.03
N GLN A 133 -12.63 -16.51 -1.98
CA GLN A 133 -13.91 -16.81 -2.64
C GLN A 133 -13.96 -16.37 -4.10
N GLY A 134 -12.85 -15.85 -4.65
CA GLY A 134 -12.73 -15.44 -6.04
C GLY A 134 -13.14 -13.98 -6.31
N PHE A 135 -13.44 -13.18 -5.28
CA PHE A 135 -13.73 -11.76 -5.48
C PHE A 135 -12.47 -10.96 -5.82
N ARG A 136 -12.60 -10.04 -6.78
CA ARG A 136 -11.50 -9.15 -7.20
C ARG A 136 -11.69 -7.76 -6.60
N ILE A 137 -11.11 -7.56 -5.42
CA ILE A 137 -11.11 -6.24 -4.77
C ILE A 137 -9.86 -5.47 -5.23
N PRO A 138 -9.97 -4.21 -5.68
CA PRO A 138 -8.79 -3.41 -6.01
C PRO A 138 -7.89 -3.25 -4.77
N TYR A 139 -6.59 -3.54 -4.88
CA TYR A 139 -5.63 -3.31 -3.80
C TYR A 139 -4.28 -2.85 -4.34
N SER A 140 -3.47 -2.25 -3.45
CA SER A 140 -2.09 -1.88 -3.75
C SER A 140 -1.18 -2.14 -2.55
N CYS A 141 -1.41 -1.48 -1.42
CA CYS A 141 -0.46 -1.56 -0.30
C CYS A 141 -0.61 -2.76 0.64
N ARG A 142 -1.81 -3.37 0.73
CA ARG A 142 -2.20 -4.38 1.76
C ARG A 142 -1.78 -4.02 3.20
N ALA A 143 -1.79 -2.73 3.50
CA ALA A 143 -1.36 -2.21 4.80
C ALA A 143 -2.25 -1.08 5.31
N GLY A 144 -3.45 -0.89 4.75
CA GLY A 144 -4.39 0.11 5.26
C GLY A 144 -3.93 1.56 5.10
N LEU A 145 -3.12 1.85 4.07
CA LEU A 145 -2.54 3.19 3.83
C LEU A 145 -3.02 3.82 2.52
N CYS A 146 -3.01 3.06 1.41
CA CYS A 146 -3.28 3.62 0.08
C CYS A 146 -4.77 3.82 -0.26
N GLY A 147 -5.68 3.27 0.55
CA GLY A 147 -7.13 3.42 0.31
C GLY A 147 -7.71 2.64 -0.88
N SER A 148 -6.92 1.91 -1.67
CA SER A 148 -7.43 1.17 -2.84
C SER A 148 -8.39 0.04 -2.46
N CYS A 149 -8.16 -0.61 -1.31
CA CYS A 149 -8.94 -1.74 -0.79
C CYS A 149 -10.26 -1.32 -0.11
N LYS A 150 -10.80 -0.16 -0.48
CA LYS A 150 -11.95 0.48 0.15
C LYS A 150 -13.25 -0.28 -0.15
N LEU A 151 -14.02 -0.60 0.89
CA LEU A 151 -15.37 -1.15 0.83
C LEU A 151 -16.29 -0.39 1.80
N SER A 152 -17.59 -0.60 1.69
CA SER A 152 -18.58 -0.07 2.62
C SER A 152 -19.14 -1.17 3.51
N LEU A 153 -19.14 -0.95 4.83
CA LEU A 153 -19.80 -1.80 5.81
C LEU A 153 -21.29 -1.49 5.81
N VAL A 154 -22.11 -2.47 5.45
CA VAL A 154 -23.58 -2.37 5.41
C VAL A 154 -24.17 -2.79 6.75
N ALA A 155 -23.68 -3.90 7.31
CA ALA A 155 -24.12 -4.43 8.60
C ALA A 155 -22.98 -5.18 9.31
N GLY A 156 -23.09 -5.30 10.63
CA GLY A 156 -22.12 -5.99 11.47
C GLY A 156 -21.03 -5.08 12.04
N GLU A 157 -20.00 -5.69 12.60
CA GLU A 157 -18.88 -4.99 13.23
C GLU A 157 -17.54 -5.56 12.74
N VAL A 158 -16.57 -4.67 12.54
CA VAL A 158 -15.20 -5.03 12.15
C VAL A 158 -14.20 -4.42 13.12
N LYS A 159 -13.09 -5.12 13.30
CA LYS A 159 -11.92 -4.62 14.03
C LYS A 159 -10.88 -4.08 13.06
N ALA A 160 -10.61 -2.79 13.19
CA ALA A 160 -9.55 -2.14 12.45
C ALA A 160 -8.17 -2.50 13.03
N LEU A 161 -7.27 -2.98 12.17
CA LEU A 161 -5.85 -3.18 12.50
C LEU A 161 -5.06 -1.87 12.47
N LYS A 162 -5.61 -0.83 11.85
CA LYS A 162 -5.06 0.52 11.80
C LYS A 162 -6.14 1.55 12.05
N GLN A 163 -5.79 2.65 12.72
CA GLN A 163 -6.76 3.68 13.11
C GLN A 163 -7.51 4.31 11.91
N SER A 164 -6.89 4.37 10.73
CA SER A 164 -7.50 4.89 9.49
C SER A 164 -8.29 3.86 8.69
N ALA A 165 -8.28 2.59 9.10
CA ALA A 165 -8.89 1.52 8.33
C ALA A 165 -10.42 1.47 8.45
N LEU A 166 -11.00 2.17 9.42
CA LEU A 166 -12.45 2.32 9.58
C LEU A 166 -12.80 3.79 9.74
N ARG A 167 -13.70 4.29 8.90
CA ARG A 167 -14.21 5.66 8.93
C ARG A 167 -15.60 5.68 9.56
N GLN A 168 -15.99 6.85 10.09
CA GLN A 168 -17.30 7.07 10.71
C GLN A 168 -18.47 6.98 9.71
N ASP A 169 -18.19 7.11 8.41
CA ASP A 169 -19.19 7.01 7.33
C ASP A 169 -19.50 5.55 6.90
N GLY A 170 -18.96 4.56 7.63
CA GLY A 170 -19.11 3.14 7.30
C GLY A 170 -18.13 2.65 6.23
N THR A 171 -17.25 3.51 5.72
CA THR A 171 -16.18 3.10 4.81
C THR A 171 -15.07 2.38 5.57
N LEU A 172 -14.59 1.26 5.04
CA LEU A 172 -13.46 0.52 5.59
C LEU A 172 -12.40 0.15 4.56
N LEU A 173 -11.21 -0.19 5.04
CA LEU A 173 -10.11 -0.76 4.26
C LEU A 173 -10.08 -2.27 4.50
N SER A 174 -10.60 -3.05 3.55
CA SER A 174 -10.71 -4.52 3.66
C SER A 174 -9.38 -5.21 3.97
N CYS A 175 -8.27 -4.62 3.54
CA CYS A 175 -6.91 -5.11 3.78
C CYS A 175 -6.35 -4.82 5.19
N SER A 176 -7.12 -4.17 6.06
CA SER A 176 -6.72 -3.86 7.44
C SER A 176 -7.91 -3.90 8.40
N CYS A 177 -8.96 -4.65 8.06
CA CYS A 177 -10.11 -4.92 8.92
C CYS A 177 -10.36 -6.42 9.00
N ILE A 178 -10.59 -6.92 10.20
CA ILE A 178 -10.98 -8.30 10.51
C ILE A 178 -12.43 -8.28 11.00
N PRO A 179 -13.29 -9.26 10.66
CA PRO A 179 -14.63 -9.37 11.24
C PRO A 179 -14.60 -9.48 12.77
N ALA A 180 -15.50 -8.78 13.46
CA ALA A 180 -15.75 -8.98 14.89
C ALA A 180 -16.96 -9.91 15.16
N GLY A 181 -17.68 -10.27 14.11
CA GLY A 181 -18.88 -11.10 14.06
C GLY A 181 -19.35 -11.20 12.61
N ASP A 182 -20.61 -11.55 12.39
CA ASP A 182 -21.21 -11.56 11.05
C ASP A 182 -21.19 -10.16 10.42
N VAL A 183 -20.85 -10.08 9.13
CA VAL A 183 -20.68 -8.81 8.42
C VAL A 183 -21.28 -8.84 7.01
N GLU A 184 -21.80 -7.69 6.59
CA GLU A 184 -22.27 -7.43 5.23
C GLU A 184 -21.51 -6.25 4.63
N LEU A 185 -20.97 -6.44 3.43
CA LEU A 185 -20.09 -5.51 2.73
C LEU A 185 -20.62 -5.19 1.32
N ARG A 186 -20.37 -3.95 0.87
CA ARG A 186 -20.64 -3.48 -0.50
C ARG A 186 -19.39 -2.91 -1.15
#